data_AF-A0A425DCS5-F1
#
_entry.id   AF-A0A425DCS5-F1
#
_cell.length_a   1.000
_cell.length_b   1.000
_cell.length_c   1.000
_cell.angle_alpha   90.00
_cell.angle_beta   90.00
_cell.angle_gamma   90.00
#
_symmetry.space_group_name_H-M   'P 1'
#
loop_
_entity.id
_entity.type
_entity.pdbx_description
1 polymer ?
#
loop_
_entity_poly.entity_id
_entity_poly.type
_entity_poly.pdbx_seq_one_letter_code
_entity_poly.pdbx_strand_id
1 'polypeptide(L)'
;MFVFGGKGAKGALYRDMFYLDLETWHWFSVNWTTESPSERFGHSALAVGNKLVIFGGYVTVHFRLSCILITGVVKTTCIHRYALKTTPGDITGEYFNDVYTLDTETMVWTRPRTTGDFPLGTFGHSASVFDGHKLYVLGGWSGTERSPLFLGDKPLQETAKTLAREQVPPLC
;
A
#
# COMPACT_ATOMS: atom_id res chain seq x y z
N MET A 1 -0.35 8.24 19.13
CA MET A 1 -0.04 8.25 17.68
C MET A 1 0.60 6.93 17.30
N PHE A 2 0.21 6.29 16.19
CA PHE A 2 0.80 5.03 15.73
C PHE A 2 1.73 5.23 14.53
N VAL A 3 2.79 4.42 14.46
CA VAL A 3 3.72 4.35 13.32
C VAL A 3 3.95 2.89 12.99
N PHE A 4 3.80 2.52 11.71
CA PHE A 4 4.06 1.17 11.22
C PHE A 4 4.99 1.24 10.00
N GLY A 5 5.98 0.36 9.96
CA GLY A 5 6.85 0.15 8.82
C GLY A 5 7.69 1.38 8.42
N GLY A 6 7.89 1.55 7.11
CA GLY A 6 8.76 2.60 6.56
C GLY A 6 10.05 2.05 5.94
N LYS A 7 10.90 2.99 5.49
CA LYS A 7 12.15 2.69 4.79
C LYS A 7 13.30 3.46 5.43
N GLY A 8 14.28 2.73 5.94
CA GLY A 8 15.50 3.26 6.54
C GLY A 8 16.59 3.60 5.52
N ALA A 9 17.71 4.11 6.04
CA ALA A 9 18.92 4.33 5.26
C ALA A 9 19.38 3.03 4.58
N LYS A 10 19.95 3.13 3.38
CA LYS A 10 20.36 1.99 2.54
C LYS A 10 19.21 1.06 2.11
N GLY A 11 17.96 1.49 2.26
CA GLY A 11 16.80 0.78 1.74
C GLY A 11 16.27 -0.36 2.62
N ALA A 12 16.70 -0.44 3.89
CA ALA A 12 16.09 -1.36 4.85
C ALA A 12 14.59 -1.06 4.99
N LEU A 13 13.75 -2.10 4.93
CA LEU A 13 12.32 -1.97 5.08
C LEU A 13 11.92 -2.49 6.44
N TYR A 14 10.98 -1.78 7.07
CA TYR A 14 10.54 -2.10 8.42
C TYR A 14 9.14 -2.69 8.40
N ARG A 15 8.91 -3.63 9.32
CA ARG A 15 7.60 -4.21 9.66
C ARG A 15 7.22 -3.92 11.12
N ASP A 16 8.10 -3.24 11.85
CA ASP A 16 7.86 -2.91 13.25
C ASP A 16 6.77 -1.85 13.41
N MET A 17 6.28 -1.75 14.63
CA MET A 17 5.21 -0.85 15.00
C MET A 17 5.52 -0.20 16.33
N PHE A 18 5.25 1.10 16.39
CA PHE A 18 5.40 1.90 17.59
C PHE A 18 4.15 2.73 17.83
N TYR A 19 3.90 3.09 19.08
CA TYR A 19 3.00 4.20 19.39
C TYR A 19 3.63 5.18 20.36
N LEU A 20 3.32 6.45 20.16
CA LEU A 20 3.59 7.53 21.09
C LEU A 20 2.34 7.74 21.94
N ASP A 21 2.51 7.54 23.24
CA ASP A 21 1.57 8.05 24.24
C ASP A 21 1.72 9.57 24.31
N LEU A 22 0.62 10.30 24.10
CA LEU A 22 0.60 11.76 24.06
C LEU A 22 0.40 12.40 25.44
N GLU A 23 0.05 11.59 26.45
CA GLU A 23 0.01 12.05 27.84
C GLU A 23 1.43 12.01 28.44
N THR A 24 2.10 10.85 28.34
CA THR A 24 3.44 10.67 28.90
C THR A 24 4.57 11.09 27.95
N TRP A 25 4.28 11.34 26.68
CA TRP A 25 5.26 11.60 25.62
C TRP A 25 6.30 10.50 25.46
N HIS A 26 5.91 9.25 25.75
CA HIS A 26 6.78 8.08 25.68
C HIS A 26 6.43 7.18 24.50
N TRP A 27 7.48 6.68 23.83
CA TRP A 27 7.35 5.74 22.71
C TRP A 27 7.37 4.30 23.20
N PHE A 28 6.42 3.50 22.72
CA PHE A 28 6.31 2.09 23.04
C PHE A 28 6.40 1.25 21.76
N SER A 29 7.17 0.17 21.81
CA SER A 29 7.16 -0.86 20.79
C SER A 29 5.92 -1.74 20.94
N VAL A 30 5.27 -2.05 19.82
CA VAL A 30 4.08 -2.91 19.80
C VAL A 30 4.46 -4.32 19.38
N ASN A 31 4.13 -5.31 20.21
CA ASN A 31 4.12 -6.71 19.82
C ASN A 31 2.69 -7.12 19.47
N TRP A 32 2.45 -7.53 18.22
CA TRP A 32 1.14 -8.01 17.77
C TRP A 32 1.10 -9.55 17.75
N THR A 33 -0.11 -10.12 17.81
CA THR A 33 -0.32 -11.57 18.00
C THR A 33 -0.76 -12.31 16.74
N THR A 34 -1.03 -11.61 15.63
CA THR A 34 -1.61 -12.18 14.40
C THR A 34 -0.87 -11.78 13.12
N GLU A 35 -1.36 -12.19 11.94
CA GLU A 35 -0.77 -11.85 10.64
C GLU A 35 -0.92 -10.34 10.32
N SER A 36 0.09 -9.56 10.72
CA SER A 36 0.25 -8.15 10.34
C SER A 36 0.62 -8.00 8.85
N PRO A 37 0.46 -6.81 8.25
CA PRO A 37 1.00 -6.53 6.93
C PRO A 37 2.50 -6.86 6.86
N SER A 38 3.00 -7.19 5.67
CA SER A 38 4.43 -7.25 5.38
C SER A 38 5.10 -5.88 5.52
N GLU A 39 6.43 -5.86 5.62
CA GLU A 39 7.24 -4.66 5.55
C GLU A 39 6.90 -3.83 4.29
N ARG A 40 6.74 -2.53 4.47
CA ARG A 40 6.29 -1.63 3.40
C ARG A 40 6.55 -0.18 3.76
N PHE A 41 6.69 0.65 2.74
CA PHE A 41 6.75 2.11 2.88
C PHE A 41 5.83 2.79 1.87
N GLY A 42 5.53 4.07 2.11
CA GLY A 42 4.61 4.85 1.27
C GLY A 42 3.17 4.34 1.28
N HIS A 43 2.79 3.55 2.29
CA HIS A 43 1.39 3.21 2.54
C HIS A 43 0.70 4.39 3.23
N SER A 44 -0.63 4.41 3.21
CA SER A 44 -1.41 5.28 4.08
C SER A 44 -1.86 4.53 5.32
N ALA A 45 -1.98 5.26 6.44
CA ALA A 45 -2.45 4.75 7.71
C ALA A 45 -3.45 5.75 8.31
N LEU A 46 -4.64 5.27 8.68
CA LEU A 46 -5.77 6.11 9.09
C LEU A 46 -6.47 5.51 10.30
N ALA A 47 -6.85 6.35 11.26
CA ALA A 47 -7.68 5.94 12.39
C ALA A 47 -9.17 6.05 12.02
N VAL A 48 -9.93 4.96 12.22
CA VAL A 48 -11.39 4.90 12.06
C VAL A 48 -11.97 4.21 13.28
N GLY A 49 -12.61 4.99 14.16
CA GLY A 49 -13.06 4.48 15.46
C GLY A 49 -11.88 3.89 16.25
N ASN A 50 -12.01 2.65 16.71
CA ASN A 50 -10.98 1.90 17.43
C ASN A 50 -10.03 1.10 16.51
N LYS A 51 -9.99 1.43 15.20
CA LYS A 51 -9.19 0.70 14.22
C LYS A 51 -8.18 1.60 13.56
N LEU A 52 -6.96 1.11 13.43
CA LEU A 52 -5.97 1.64 12.50
C LEU A 52 -6.08 0.88 11.19
N VAL A 53 -6.45 1.57 10.12
CA VAL A 53 -6.55 1.02 8.76
C VAL A 53 -5.26 1.33 8.01
N ILE A 54 -4.63 0.33 7.42
CA ILE A 54 -3.49 0.46 6.51
C ILE A 54 -3.94 0.07 5.11
N PHE A 55 -3.60 0.92 4.13
CA PHE A 55 -3.81 0.63 2.72
C PHE A 55 -2.55 0.84 1.89
N GLY A 56 -2.29 -0.15 1.04
CA GLY A 56 -1.26 -0.12 0.01
C GLY A 56 0.18 -0.06 0.53
N GLY A 57 1.03 0.67 -0.19
CA GLY A 57 2.48 0.73 0.03
C GLY A 57 3.27 -0.06 -1.00
N TYR A 58 4.59 -0.05 -0.84
CA TYR A 58 5.52 -0.74 -1.72
C TYR A 58 6.61 -1.45 -0.91
N VAL A 59 7.02 -2.60 -1.40
CA VAL A 59 8.20 -3.35 -0.94
C VAL A 59 9.21 -3.43 -2.07
N THR A 60 10.48 -3.14 -1.75
CA THR A 60 11.61 -3.38 -2.64
C THR A 60 12.22 -4.72 -2.27
N VAL A 61 12.22 -5.69 -3.19
CA VAL A 61 12.92 -6.96 -2.98
C VAL A 61 14.32 -6.84 -3.58
N HIS A 62 15.30 -6.60 -2.71
CA HIS A 62 16.70 -6.68 -3.10
C HIS A 62 17.10 -8.16 -3.21
N PHE A 63 17.29 -8.66 -4.43
CA PHE A 63 17.96 -9.95 -4.62
C PHE A 63 19.41 -9.83 -4.13
N ARG A 64 19.70 -10.25 -2.90
CA ARG A 64 21.08 -10.62 -2.57
C ARG A 64 21.41 -11.87 -3.36
N LEU A 65 22.32 -11.74 -4.32
CA LEU A 65 22.87 -12.83 -5.16
C LEU A 65 23.40 -14.02 -4.34
N SER A 66 23.60 -13.89 -3.03
CA SER A 66 24.04 -14.97 -2.15
C SER A 66 23.00 -16.07 -1.86
N CYS A 67 21.69 -15.77 -1.95
CA CYS A 67 20.65 -16.75 -1.58
C CYS A 67 20.23 -17.68 -2.72
N ILE A 68 20.53 -17.33 -3.97
CA ILE A 68 20.17 -18.15 -5.15
C ILE A 68 20.99 -19.45 -5.21
N LEU A 69 22.16 -19.49 -4.56
CA LEU A 69 23.02 -20.67 -4.55
C LEU A 69 22.61 -21.75 -3.53
N ILE A 70 21.73 -21.46 -2.56
CA ILE A 70 21.50 -22.39 -1.43
C ILE A 70 20.19 -23.20 -1.56
N THR A 71 19.16 -22.70 -2.25
CA THR A 71 17.90 -23.46 -2.37
C THR A 71 17.32 -23.32 -3.78
N GLY A 72 17.70 -24.25 -4.67
CA GLY A 72 17.14 -24.40 -6.02
C GLY A 72 15.66 -24.82 -6.05
N VAL A 73 14.82 -24.21 -5.22
CA VAL A 73 13.37 -24.44 -5.17
C VAL A 73 12.68 -23.09 -4.95
N VAL A 74 12.14 -22.53 -6.03
CA VAL A 74 11.23 -21.39 -5.94
C VAL A 74 9.90 -21.92 -5.38
N LYS A 75 9.70 -21.84 -4.06
CA LYS A 75 8.40 -22.13 -3.45
C LYS A 75 7.45 -20.98 -3.77
N THR A 76 6.73 -21.18 -4.86
CA THR A 76 5.59 -20.41 -5.35
C THR A 76 4.41 -20.58 -4.38
N THR A 77 4.25 -19.70 -3.40
CA THR A 77 2.95 -19.52 -2.70
C THR A 77 2.20 -18.33 -3.31
N CYS A 78 0.88 -18.48 -3.35
CA CYS A 78 -0.05 -17.84 -4.27
C CYS A 78 -0.49 -16.45 -3.82
N ILE A 79 -0.20 -15.40 -4.60
CA ILE A 79 -1.04 -14.21 -4.80
C ILE A 79 -0.79 -13.76 -6.26
N HIS A 80 -1.81 -13.29 -6.97
CA HIS A 80 -1.74 -12.86 -8.37
C HIS A 80 -0.54 -11.93 -8.63
N ARG A 81 0.51 -12.48 -9.24
CA ARG A 81 1.81 -11.81 -9.47
C ARG A 81 1.71 -10.85 -10.64
N TYR A 82 1.53 -9.56 -10.36
CA TYR A 82 2.00 -8.52 -11.29
C TYR A 82 3.45 -8.19 -10.98
N ALA A 83 4.34 -9.19 -11.14
CA ALA A 83 5.76 -8.94 -11.22
C ALA A 83 6.03 -8.35 -12.61
N LEU A 84 6.17 -7.02 -12.69
CA LEU A 84 6.62 -6.37 -13.91
C LEU A 84 8.00 -6.94 -14.25
N LYS A 85 8.06 -7.71 -15.35
CA LYS A 85 9.33 -8.14 -15.95
C LYS A 85 9.99 -6.90 -16.55
N THR A 86 11.01 -6.38 -15.88
CA THR A 86 11.97 -5.48 -16.51
C THR A 86 13.38 -6.01 -16.28
N THR A 87 14.31 -5.48 -17.07
CA THR A 87 15.64 -6.00 -17.45
C THR A 87 16.55 -6.50 -16.30
N PRO A 88 17.55 -7.35 -16.60
CA PRO A 88 18.55 -7.77 -15.61
C PRO A 88 19.26 -6.56 -14.99
N GLY A 89 19.05 -6.33 -13.70
CA GLY A 89 19.57 -5.17 -12.96
C GLY A 89 18.50 -4.36 -12.23
N ASP A 90 17.21 -4.58 -12.55
CA ASP A 90 16.11 -3.89 -11.86
C ASP A 90 15.82 -4.49 -10.48
N ILE A 91 15.66 -3.60 -9.51
CA ILE A 91 15.01 -3.88 -8.22
C ILE A 91 13.59 -4.37 -8.50
N THR A 92 13.35 -5.68 -8.35
CA THR A 92 11.97 -6.15 -8.31
C THR A 92 11.31 -5.55 -7.06
N GLY A 93 10.05 -5.20 -7.16
CA GLY A 93 9.28 -4.70 -6.02
C GLY A 93 7.80 -4.86 -6.28
N GLU A 94 7.03 -4.85 -5.21
CA GLU A 94 5.61 -5.13 -5.26
C GLU A 94 4.85 -3.94 -4.68
N TYR A 95 3.84 -3.49 -5.42
CA TYR A 95 2.90 -2.47 -4.99
C TYR A 95 1.67 -3.16 -4.39
N PHE A 96 1.30 -2.80 -3.17
CA PHE A 96 0.20 -3.41 -2.45
C PHE A 96 -1.11 -2.67 -2.71
N ASN A 97 -2.21 -3.41 -2.82
CA ASN A 97 -3.59 -2.92 -2.78
C ASN A 97 -4.41 -3.61 -1.67
N ASP A 98 -3.73 -4.24 -0.72
CA ASP A 98 -4.37 -4.88 0.42
C ASP A 98 -4.80 -3.84 1.46
N VAL A 99 -5.81 -4.22 2.24
CA VAL A 99 -6.30 -3.47 3.39
C VAL A 99 -6.05 -4.32 4.62
N TYR A 100 -5.45 -3.73 5.64
CA TYR A 100 -5.34 -4.31 6.96
C TYR A 100 -5.98 -3.39 7.99
N THR A 101 -6.53 -3.98 9.05
CA THR A 101 -7.00 -3.22 10.20
C THR A 101 -6.41 -3.79 11.48
N LEU A 102 -5.86 -2.93 12.31
CA LEU A 102 -5.47 -3.24 13.68
C LEU A 102 -6.56 -2.72 14.60
N ASP A 103 -7.12 -3.59 15.42
CA ASP A 103 -7.97 -3.19 16.53
C ASP A 103 -7.07 -2.66 17.66
N THR A 104 -7.23 -1.38 18.05
CA THR A 104 -6.31 -0.71 18.97
C THR A 104 -6.55 -1.04 20.43
N GLU A 105 -7.62 -1.75 20.76
CA GLU A 105 -7.90 -2.23 22.12
C GLU A 105 -7.26 -3.59 22.33
N THR A 106 -7.42 -4.49 21.35
CA THR A 106 -6.92 -5.87 21.42
C THR A 106 -5.52 -6.04 20.83
N MET A 107 -5.04 -5.06 20.07
CA MET A 107 -3.78 -5.10 19.32
C MET A 107 -3.70 -6.29 18.35
N VAL A 108 -4.85 -6.66 17.76
CA VAL A 108 -5.00 -7.76 16.80
C VAL A 108 -5.16 -7.22 15.38
N TRP A 109 -4.30 -7.69 14.47
CA TRP A 109 -4.44 -7.44 13.04
C TRP A 109 -5.49 -8.37 12.42
N THR A 110 -6.26 -7.81 11.50
CA THR A 110 -7.14 -8.55 10.60
C THR A 110 -6.98 -8.03 9.17
N ARG A 111 -7.18 -8.93 8.20
CA ARG A 111 -7.26 -8.58 6.79
C ARG A 111 -8.72 -8.70 6.35
N PRO A 112 -9.51 -7.61 6.36
CA PRO A 112 -10.91 -7.68 5.97
C PRO A 112 -11.05 -8.18 4.54
N ARG A 113 -12.10 -8.96 4.28
CA ARG A 113 -12.47 -9.34 2.92
C ARG A 113 -13.05 -8.11 2.22
N THR A 114 -12.41 -7.70 1.12
CA THR A 114 -12.89 -6.63 0.27
C THR A 114 -13.60 -7.22 -0.97
N THR A 115 -14.61 -6.53 -1.50
CA THR A 115 -15.40 -6.93 -2.68
C THR A 115 -15.63 -5.74 -3.61
N GLY A 116 -15.88 -5.97 -4.90
CA GLY A 116 -16.15 -4.92 -5.89
C GLY A 116 -14.94 -4.57 -6.74
N ASP A 117 -14.93 -3.35 -7.29
CA ASP A 117 -13.78 -2.82 -8.04
C ASP A 117 -12.70 -2.36 -7.05
N PHE A 118 -11.44 -2.73 -7.31
CA PHE A 118 -10.32 -2.42 -6.42
C PHE A 118 -9.28 -1.53 -7.10
N PRO A 119 -8.60 -0.65 -6.34
CA PRO A 119 -7.42 0.04 -6.83
C PRO A 119 -6.29 -0.92 -7.17
N LEU A 120 -5.49 -0.51 -8.15
CA LEU A 120 -4.17 -1.07 -8.38
C LEU A 120 -3.29 -0.83 -7.15
N GLY A 121 -2.30 -1.70 -6.95
CA GLY A 121 -1.36 -1.50 -5.86
C GLY A 121 -0.65 -0.17 -6.00
N THR A 122 -0.54 0.61 -4.92
CA THR A 122 -0.03 1.97 -4.99
C THR A 122 0.76 2.37 -3.76
N PHE A 123 1.78 3.20 -3.93
CA PHE A 123 2.52 3.84 -2.84
C PHE A 123 2.64 5.35 -3.06
N GLY A 124 2.91 6.09 -1.98
CA GLY A 124 3.00 7.55 -2.02
C GLY A 124 1.66 8.24 -2.30
N HIS A 125 0.55 7.54 -2.07
CA HIS A 125 -0.80 8.09 -2.16
C HIS A 125 -1.18 8.79 -0.85
N SER A 126 -2.13 9.70 -0.94
CA SER A 126 -2.83 10.24 0.24
C SER A 126 -4.14 9.49 0.42
N ALA A 127 -4.53 9.25 1.67
CA ALA A 127 -5.84 8.71 1.95
C ALA A 127 -6.52 9.48 3.09
N SER A 128 -7.86 9.49 3.07
CA SER A 128 -8.67 10.14 4.09
C SER A 128 -9.97 9.38 4.30
N VAL A 129 -10.59 9.58 5.47
CA VAL A 129 -11.88 8.97 5.81
C VAL A 129 -12.92 10.07 5.82
N PHE A 130 -14.01 9.83 5.11
CA PHE A 130 -15.17 10.70 5.04
C PHE A 130 -16.40 9.97 5.61
N ASP A 131 -17.29 10.71 6.27
CA ASP A 131 -18.53 10.16 6.84
C ASP A 131 -18.31 9.04 7.88
N GLY A 132 -17.09 8.92 8.41
CA GLY A 132 -16.69 7.89 9.38
C GLY A 132 -16.56 6.46 8.82
N HIS A 133 -16.91 6.21 7.56
CA HIS A 133 -16.93 4.85 7.00
C HIS A 133 -16.49 4.74 5.52
N LYS A 134 -16.19 5.87 4.86
CA LYS A 134 -15.77 5.88 3.45
C LYS A 134 -14.30 6.28 3.35
N LEU A 135 -13.46 5.36 2.88
CA LEU A 135 -12.05 5.61 2.61
C LEU A 135 -11.88 6.18 1.19
N TYR A 136 -11.22 7.32 1.07
CA TYR A 136 -10.81 7.91 -0.20
C TYR A 136 -9.30 7.77 -0.35
N VAL A 137 -8.85 7.40 -1.55
CA VAL A 137 -7.42 7.26 -1.90
C VAL A 137 -7.14 8.13 -3.12
N LEU A 138 -6.21 9.07 -2.97
CA LEU A 138 -5.90 10.05 -4.01
C LEU A 138 -4.41 9.97 -4.40
N GLY A 139 -4.18 9.82 -5.71
CA GLY A 139 -2.85 9.80 -6.30
C GLY A 139 -2.06 8.54 -5.96
N GLY A 140 -0.73 8.68 -5.91
CA GLY A 140 0.22 7.58 -5.78
C GLY A 140 0.69 7.01 -7.11
N TRP A 141 1.52 5.97 -7.04
CA TRP A 141 2.14 5.33 -8.20
C TRP A 141 2.05 3.80 -8.08
N SER A 142 1.61 3.15 -9.17
CA SER A 142 1.46 1.70 -9.30
C SER A 142 2.44 1.03 -10.28
N GLY A 143 3.62 1.60 -10.51
CA GLY A 143 4.65 1.05 -11.40
C GLY A 143 4.41 1.17 -12.90
N THR A 144 3.17 1.35 -13.36
CA THR A 144 2.85 1.46 -14.79
C THR A 144 2.33 2.83 -15.21
N GLU A 145 1.61 3.56 -14.33
CA GLU A 145 1.14 4.94 -14.52
C GLU A 145 0.94 5.63 -13.14
N ARG A 146 0.73 6.97 -13.10
CA ARG A 146 0.24 7.64 -11.88
C ARG A 146 -1.15 7.08 -11.59
N SER A 147 -1.37 6.60 -10.37
CA SER A 147 -2.69 6.08 -9.99
C SER A 147 -3.71 7.21 -10.22
N PRO A 148 -4.71 7.03 -11.12
CA PRO A 148 -5.73 8.04 -11.34
C PRO A 148 -6.42 8.30 -10.01
N LEU A 149 -6.84 9.55 -9.79
CA LEU A 149 -7.68 9.96 -8.66
C LEU A 149 -8.74 8.88 -8.40
N PHE A 150 -8.55 8.09 -7.36
CA PHE A 150 -9.47 7.01 -7.01
C PHE A 150 -10.64 7.63 -6.24
N LEU A 151 -11.49 8.35 -6.97
CA LEU A 151 -12.89 8.41 -6.58
C LEU A 151 -13.51 7.09 -7.04
N GLY A 152 -14.39 6.50 -6.23
CA GLY A 152 -15.30 5.43 -6.66
C GLY A 152 -16.30 5.86 -7.75
N ASP A 153 -15.93 6.79 -8.62
CA ASP A 153 -16.81 7.47 -9.55
C ASP A 153 -16.39 7.14 -10.99
N LYS A 154 -17.07 6.14 -11.57
CA LYS A 154 -17.20 5.97 -13.03
C LYS A 154 -17.47 7.30 -13.77
N PRO A 155 -18.27 8.26 -13.22
CA PRO A 155 -18.50 9.55 -13.85
C PRO A 155 -17.21 10.33 -14.16
N LEU A 156 -16.21 10.33 -13.28
CA LEU A 156 -15.01 11.14 -13.47
C LEU A 156 -14.10 10.58 -14.58
N GLN A 157 -14.08 9.26 -14.74
CA GLN A 157 -13.36 8.61 -15.85
C GLN A 157 -14.01 8.91 -17.19
N GLU A 158 -15.34 8.97 -17.24
CA GLU A 158 -16.08 9.35 -18.44
C GLU A 158 -15.88 10.83 -18.76
N THR A 159 -15.93 11.72 -17.76
CA THR A 159 -15.64 13.16 -17.95
C THR A 159 -14.21 13.37 -18.45
N ALA A 160 -13.21 12.70 -17.89
CA ALA A 160 -11.83 12.82 -18.35
C ALA A 160 -11.64 12.30 -19.78
N LYS A 161 -12.33 11.22 -20.18
CA LYS A 161 -12.31 10.71 -21.56
C LYS A 161 -12.99 11.65 -22.55
N THR A 162 -14.07 12.30 -22.15
CA THR A 162 -14.77 13.30 -22.98
C THR A 162 -13.91 14.54 -23.18
N LEU A 163 -13.31 15.08 -22.11
CA LEU A 163 -12.40 16.23 -22.18
C LEU A 163 -11.14 15.94 -23.01
N ALA A 164 -10.61 14.71 -22.95
CA ALA A 164 -9.48 14.30 -23.77
C ALA A 164 -9.83 14.14 -25.27
N ARG A 165 -11.09 13.83 -25.61
CA ARG A 165 -11.58 13.75 -27.00
C ARG A 165 -11.84 15.13 -27.61
N GLU A 166 -12.21 16.12 -26.80
CA GLU A 166 -12.49 17.49 -27.25
C GLU A 166 -11.22 18.33 -27.49
N GLN A 167 -10.06 17.87 -27.00
CA GLN A 167 -8.76 18.56 -27.18
C GLN A 167 -7.99 18.13 -28.44
N VAL A 168 -8.51 17.22 -29.25
CA VAL A 168 -7.96 16.93 -30.58
C VAL A 168 -8.58 17.92 -31.56
N PRO A 169 -7.86 18.96 -32.05
CA PRO A 169 -8.42 19.84 -33.06
C PRO A 169 -8.70 19.03 -34.33
N PRO A 170 -9.73 19.40 -35.12
CA PRO A 170 -10.03 18.72 -36.37
C PRO A 170 -8.79 18.76 -37.28
N LEU A 171 -8.39 17.59 -37.79
CA LEU A 171 -7.34 17.48 -38.80
C LEU A 171 -7.78 18.31 -40.04
N CYS A 172 -6.94 19.27 -40.44
CA CYS A 172 -7.05 19.95 -41.73
C CYS A 172 -6.77 18.98 -42.88
#